data_AF-A0AA41SDC8-F1
#
_entry.id   AF-A0AA41SDC8-F1
#
_cell.length_a   1.000
_cell.length_b   1.000
_cell.length_c   1.000
_cell.angle_alpha   90.00
_cell.angle_beta   90.00
_cell.angle_gamma   90.00
#
_symmetry.space_group_name_H-M   'P 1'
#
loop_
_entity.id
_entity.type
_entity.pdbx_description
1 polymer ?
#
loop_
_entity_poly.entity_id
_entity_poly.type
_entity_poly.pdbx_seq_one_letter_code
_entity_poly.pdbx_strand_id
1 'polypeptide(L)'
;TGCFCNPGACAKYLGLSHMDLLSNFEAGHVCWDDNDILDGKPVGAVRISFGYMSTFEDAKKFISCLVNSFVSLPISAVKDYLSSRESMPSSSEDVHLKAITVYPIKSCAGFSVDRWPLCSTGLQHDREWLLRSASGEILTQKK
;
A
#
# COMPACT_ATOMS: atom_id res chain seq x y z
N THR A 1 -1.20 6.27 8.47
CA THR A 1 -2.22 6.32 7.37
C THR A 1 -3.28 7.34 7.79
N GLY A 2 -4.51 7.39 7.25
CA GLY A 2 -5.50 8.35 7.80
C GLY A 2 -6.77 8.56 6.97
N CYS A 3 -7.66 9.42 7.46
CA CYS A 3 -9.00 9.63 6.90
C CYS A 3 -9.10 10.67 5.78
N PHE A 4 -8.00 11.00 5.10
CA PHE A 4 -7.98 11.97 3.98
C PHE A 4 -8.69 13.30 4.30
N CYS A 5 -8.57 13.78 5.54
CA CYS A 5 -9.29 14.95 6.04
C CYS A 5 -10.84 14.87 5.91
N ASN A 6 -11.40 13.66 5.74
CA ASN A 6 -12.83 13.37 5.73
C ASN A 6 -13.18 12.42 6.89
N PRO A 7 -13.15 12.92 8.14
CA PRO A 7 -13.38 12.10 9.32
C PRO A 7 -14.80 11.51 9.37
N GLY A 8 -15.80 12.21 8.81
CA GLY A 8 -17.19 11.75 8.81
C GLY A 8 -17.41 10.50 7.97
N ALA A 9 -16.81 10.42 6.76
CA ALA A 9 -16.90 9.22 5.94
C ALA A 9 -16.20 8.04 6.62
N CYS A 10 -14.99 8.26 7.15
CA CYS A 10 -14.28 7.24 7.91
C CYS A 10 -15.08 6.73 9.09
N ALA A 11 -15.64 7.63 9.90
CA ALA A 11 -16.44 7.23 11.06
C ALA A 11 -17.59 6.31 10.67
N LYS A 12 -18.28 6.65 9.58
CA LYS A 12 -19.37 5.84 9.04
C LYS A 12 -18.89 4.47 8.54
N TYR A 13 -17.84 4.41 7.73
CA TYR A 13 -17.40 3.15 7.10
C TYR A 13 -16.62 2.23 8.03
N LEU A 14 -15.93 2.78 9.03
CA LEU A 14 -15.13 2.04 10.01
C LEU A 14 -15.91 1.77 11.30
N GLY A 15 -17.16 2.25 11.41
CA GLY A 15 -18.01 2.04 12.58
C GLY A 15 -17.49 2.73 13.84
N LEU A 16 -16.87 3.90 13.70
CA LEU A 16 -16.38 4.68 14.84
C LEU A 16 -17.55 5.43 15.47
N SER A 17 -17.67 5.29 16.79
CA SER A 17 -18.68 6.00 17.57
C SER A 17 -18.28 7.47 17.76
N HIS A 18 -19.22 8.31 18.19
CA HIS A 18 -18.90 9.68 18.57
C HIS A 18 -17.85 9.75 19.68
N MET A 19 -17.91 8.82 20.65
CA MET A 19 -16.94 8.74 21.74
C MET A 19 -15.56 8.33 21.23
N ASP A 20 -15.49 7.42 20.26
CA ASP A 20 -14.22 7.00 19.64
C ASP A 20 -13.55 8.19 18.96
N LEU A 21 -14.33 9.02 18.25
CA LEU A 21 -13.80 10.22 17.57
C LEU A 21 -13.26 11.25 18.56
N LEU A 22 -13.95 11.47 19.69
CA LEU A 22 -13.49 12.37 20.75
C LEU A 22 -12.21 11.84 21.39
N SER A 23 -12.18 10.55 21.75
CA SER A 23 -10.99 9.88 22.31
C SER A 23 -9.80 9.98 21.37
N ASN A 24 -10.00 9.69 20.07
CA ASN A 24 -8.95 9.81 19.07
C ASN A 24 -8.43 11.24 18.96
N PHE A 25 -9.32 12.25 18.98
CA PHE A 25 -8.94 13.65 18.94
C PHE A 25 -8.13 14.08 20.18
N GLU A 26 -8.57 13.68 21.38
CA GLU A 26 -7.87 13.95 22.64
C GLU A 26 -6.50 13.26 22.72
N ALA A 27 -6.38 12.06 22.14
CA ALA A 27 -5.11 11.36 21.96
C ALA A 27 -4.18 12.02 20.92
N GLY A 28 -4.63 13.10 20.26
CA GLY A 28 -3.86 13.83 19.26
C GLY A 28 -3.80 13.15 17.90
N HIS A 29 -4.75 12.26 17.58
CA HIS A 29 -4.78 11.56 16.30
C HIS A 29 -4.93 12.56 15.14
N VAL A 30 -4.04 12.43 14.15
CA VAL A 30 -4.06 13.23 12.94
C VAL A 30 -3.92 12.35 11.71
N CYS A 31 -4.45 12.81 10.58
CA CYS A 31 -4.15 12.16 9.31
C CYS A 31 -2.63 12.19 9.10
N TRP A 32 -2.05 11.03 8.76
CA TRP A 32 -0.61 10.81 8.56
C TRP A 32 0.23 10.56 9.80
N ASP A 33 -0.37 10.35 10.97
CA ASP A 33 0.37 9.73 12.07
C ASP A 33 0.63 8.23 11.83
N ASP A 34 1.36 7.64 12.76
CA ASP A 34 1.75 6.22 12.76
C ASP A 34 0.73 5.34 13.54
N ASN A 35 -0.39 5.93 13.99
CA ASN A 35 -1.41 5.25 14.79
C ASN A 35 -2.56 4.77 13.90
N ASP A 36 -2.35 3.64 13.22
CA ASP A 36 -3.32 3.11 12.24
C ASP A 36 -4.47 2.30 12.85
N ILE A 37 -4.29 1.83 14.09
CA ILE A 37 -5.27 1.06 14.86
C ILE A 37 -5.34 1.65 16.27
N LEU A 38 -6.51 2.16 16.66
CA LEU A 38 -6.79 2.69 17.99
C LEU A 38 -7.91 1.87 18.63
N ASP A 39 -7.68 1.39 19.85
CA ASP A 39 -8.62 0.51 20.58
C ASP A 39 -9.11 -0.70 19.77
N GLY A 40 -8.22 -1.28 18.96
CA GLY A 40 -8.53 -2.41 18.08
C GLY A 40 -9.36 -2.05 16.85
N LYS A 41 -9.69 -0.76 16.65
CA LYS A 41 -10.41 -0.27 15.47
C LYS A 41 -9.44 0.40 14.50
N PRO A 42 -9.54 0.11 13.19
CA PRO A 42 -8.79 0.86 12.19
C PRO A 42 -9.28 2.31 12.14
N VAL A 43 -8.35 3.24 11.99
CA VAL A 43 -8.65 4.69 11.90
C VAL A 43 -8.14 5.31 10.59
N GLY A 44 -7.62 4.49 9.69
CA GLY A 44 -7.10 4.90 8.38
C GLY A 44 -7.95 4.41 7.22
N ALA A 45 -7.87 5.14 6.11
CA ALA A 45 -8.34 4.68 4.81
C ALA A 45 -7.19 4.73 3.79
N VAL A 46 -7.29 3.94 2.73
CA VAL A 46 -6.41 3.99 1.56
C VAL A 46 -7.23 4.45 0.35
N ARG A 47 -6.71 5.45 -0.37
CA ARG A 47 -7.35 6.01 -1.57
C ARG A 47 -6.47 5.74 -2.76
N ILE A 48 -7.05 5.16 -3.80
CA ILE A 48 -6.44 5.05 -5.13
C ILE A 48 -7.12 6.03 -6.09
N SER A 49 -6.35 6.55 -7.03
CA SER A 49 -6.84 7.39 -8.12
C SER A 49 -6.42 6.78 -9.45
N PHE A 50 -7.36 6.69 -10.38
CA PHE A 50 -7.14 6.15 -11.72
C PHE A 50 -6.96 7.28 -12.72
N GLY A 51 -6.14 7.05 -13.74
CA GLY A 51 -5.91 7.99 -14.82
C GLY A 51 -7.07 7.99 -15.83
N TYR A 52 -7.11 9.00 -16.69
CA TYR A 52 -8.17 9.14 -17.71
C TYR A 52 -8.33 7.90 -18.60
N MET A 53 -7.22 7.24 -18.96
CA MET A 53 -7.24 6.06 -19.84
C MET A 53 -7.48 4.74 -19.09
N SER A 54 -7.63 4.78 -17.76
CA SER A 54 -7.91 3.58 -16.98
C SER A 54 -9.34 3.11 -17.22
N THR A 55 -9.49 1.80 -17.35
CA THR A 55 -10.78 1.14 -17.52
C THR A 55 -11.31 0.57 -16.21
N PHE A 56 -12.59 0.21 -16.18
CA PHE A 56 -13.15 -0.54 -15.05
C PHE A 56 -12.47 -1.89 -14.85
N GLU A 57 -11.95 -2.48 -15.93
CA GLU A 57 -11.20 -3.74 -15.87
C GLU A 57 -9.86 -3.56 -15.15
N ASP A 58 -9.18 -2.43 -15.34
CA ASP A 58 -7.94 -2.12 -14.62
C ASP A 58 -8.18 -1.97 -13.11
N ALA A 59 -9.31 -1.35 -12.74
CA ALA A 59 -9.71 -1.26 -11.33
C ALA A 59 -10.00 -2.65 -10.73
N LYS A 60 -10.69 -3.53 -11.47
CA LYS A 60 -10.92 -4.92 -11.01
C LYS A 60 -9.61 -5.69 -10.86
N LYS A 61 -8.70 -5.61 -11.82
CA LYS A 61 -7.37 -6.24 -11.72
C LYS A 61 -6.59 -5.77 -10.49
N PHE A 62 -6.65 -4.48 -10.20
CA PHE A 62 -6.03 -3.94 -8.99
C PHE A 62 -6.67 -4.51 -7.71
N ILE A 63 -8.01 -4.57 -7.63
CA ILE A 63 -8.71 -5.19 -6.49
C ILE A 63 -8.33 -6.66 -6.35
N SER A 64 -8.28 -7.42 -7.45
CA SER A 64 -7.85 -8.82 -7.42
C SER A 64 -6.41 -8.96 -6.91
N CYS A 65 -5.49 -8.08 -7.32
CA CYS A 65 -4.13 -8.06 -6.79
C CYS A 65 -4.11 -7.83 -5.27
N LEU A 66 -4.90 -6.87 -4.77
CA LEU A 66 -5.02 -6.58 -3.34
C LEU A 66 -5.52 -7.79 -2.55
N VAL A 67 -6.60 -8.42 -3.02
CA VAL A 67 -7.17 -9.60 -2.37
C VAL A 67 -6.15 -10.74 -2.36
N ASN A 68 -5.51 -11.02 -3.49
CA ASN A 68 -4.57 -12.13 -3.61
C ASN A 68 -3.27 -11.95 -2.83
N SER A 69 -2.84 -10.71 -2.61
CA SER A 69 -1.53 -10.41 -2.03
C SER A 69 -1.58 -9.99 -0.56
N PHE A 70 -2.69 -9.38 -0.13
CA PHE A 70 -2.79 -8.73 1.19
C PHE A 70 -3.99 -9.15 2.03
N VAL A 71 -4.94 -9.93 1.48
CA VAL A 71 -6.12 -10.38 2.24
C VAL A 71 -5.99 -11.87 2.54
N SER A 72 -5.88 -12.21 3.82
CA SER A 72 -6.01 -13.60 4.28
C SER A 72 -7.48 -13.99 4.32
N LEU A 73 -7.94 -14.68 3.28
CA LEU A 73 -9.29 -15.25 3.26
C LEU A 73 -9.34 -16.53 4.12
N PRO A 74 -10.45 -16.78 4.85
CA PRO A 74 -10.67 -18.08 5.46
C PRO A 74 -10.69 -19.17 4.38
N ILE A 75 -10.13 -20.35 4.68
CA ILE A 75 -9.85 -21.45 3.74
C ILE A 75 -11.08 -21.85 2.90
N SER A 76 -12.29 -21.70 3.44
CA SER A 76 -13.55 -21.98 2.74
C SER A 76 -13.81 -21.03 1.56
N ALA A 77 -13.53 -19.73 1.71
CA ALA A 77 -13.75 -18.73 0.66
C ALA A 77 -12.74 -18.86 -0.50
N VAL A 78 -11.53 -19.38 -0.21
CA VAL A 78 -10.49 -19.63 -1.21
C VAL A 78 -10.92 -20.71 -2.21
N LYS A 79 -11.68 -21.73 -1.76
CA LYS A 79 -12.12 -22.85 -2.60
C LYS A 79 -13.15 -22.43 -3.65
N ASP A 80 -14.05 -21.53 -3.29
CA ASP A 80 -15.04 -20.97 -4.21
C ASP A 80 -14.41 -19.98 -5.20
N TYR A 81 -13.46 -19.16 -4.73
CA TYR A 81 -12.77 -18.17 -5.57
C TYR A 81 -11.80 -18.81 -6.59
N LEU A 82 -11.16 -19.94 -6.24
CA LEU A 82 -10.31 -20.70 -7.16
C LEU A 82 -11.11 -21.46 -8.21
N SER A 83 -12.34 -21.86 -7.89
CA SER A 83 -13.23 -22.60 -8.80
C SER A 83 -13.85 -21.70 -9.87
N SER A 84 -13.95 -20.40 -9.63
CA SER A 84 -14.45 -19.39 -10.59
C SER A 84 -13.36 -18.79 -11.49
N ARG A 85 -12.13 -19.30 -11.45
CA ARG A 85 -11.11 -18.95 -12.44
C ARG A 85 -11.50 -19.56 -13.78
N GLU A 86 -12.34 -18.87 -14.53
CA GLU A 86 -12.27 -18.95 -15.98
C GLU A 86 -10.83 -18.62 -16.37
N SER A 87 -10.22 -19.53 -17.11
CA SER A 87 -8.90 -19.37 -17.68
C SER A 87 -8.81 -18.00 -18.33
N MET A 88 -8.01 -17.11 -17.72
CA MET A 88 -7.49 -15.93 -18.40
C MET A 88 -7.04 -16.39 -19.79
N PRO A 89 -7.45 -15.71 -20.88
CA PRO A 89 -6.94 -16.05 -22.19
C PRO A 89 -5.42 -16.01 -22.11
N SER A 90 -4.81 -17.17 -22.34
CA SER A 90 -3.38 -17.35 -22.45
C SER A 90 -2.92 -16.72 -23.76
N SER A 91 -3.05 -15.41 -23.90
CA SER A 91 -2.16 -14.67 -24.77
C SER A 91 -0.81 -14.75 -24.07
N SER A 92 0.03 -15.67 -24.52
CA SER A 92 1.44 -15.75 -24.16
C SER A 92 2.14 -14.51 -24.71
N GLU A 93 1.79 -13.35 -24.17
CA GLU A 93 2.60 -12.16 -24.37
C GLU A 93 3.85 -12.34 -23.53
N ASP A 94 4.99 -12.34 -24.24
CA ASP A 94 6.31 -12.48 -23.65
C ASP A 94 6.65 -11.22 -22.84
N VAL A 95 6.28 -11.24 -21.55
CA VAL A 95 6.57 -10.14 -20.62
C VAL A 95 8.03 -10.26 -20.20
N HIS A 96 8.85 -9.32 -20.69
CA HIS A 96 10.25 -9.22 -20.31
C HIS A 96 10.50 -7.93 -19.52
N LEU A 97 11.45 -8.01 -18.58
CA LEU A 97 11.94 -6.87 -17.85
C LEU A 97 12.77 -5.98 -18.79
N LYS A 98 12.29 -4.76 -19.06
CA LYS A 98 12.97 -3.84 -19.98
C LYS A 98 14.22 -3.20 -19.38
N ALA A 99 14.15 -2.78 -18.12
CA ALA A 99 15.26 -2.10 -17.44
C ALA A 99 15.06 -2.13 -15.92
N ILE A 100 16.17 -2.07 -15.18
CA ILE A 100 16.19 -1.85 -13.73
C ILE A 100 16.91 -0.53 -13.48
N THR A 101 16.32 0.34 -12.66
CA THR A 101 16.96 1.58 -12.21
C THR A 101 16.94 1.64 -10.69
N VAL A 102 18.12 1.80 -10.10
CA VAL A 102 18.31 1.86 -8.65
C VAL A 102 18.40 3.31 -8.21
N TYR A 103 17.64 3.66 -7.18
CA TYR A 103 17.62 4.98 -6.57
C TYR A 103 18.10 4.87 -5.11
N PRO A 104 19.42 5.01 -4.84
CA PRO A 104 19.95 4.90 -3.48
C PRO A 104 19.36 5.95 -2.53
N ILE A 105 19.05 7.12 -3.08
CA ILE A 105 18.37 8.20 -2.38
C ILE A 105 17.14 8.57 -3.21
N LYS A 106 15.97 8.50 -2.58
CA LYS A 106 14.70 8.86 -3.22
C LYS A 106 14.73 10.32 -3.69
N SER A 107 14.19 10.58 -4.88
CA SER A 107 14.21 11.90 -5.56
C SER A 107 15.58 12.39 -6.03
N CYS A 108 16.66 11.61 -5.87
CA CYS A 108 17.93 11.85 -6.56
C CYS A 108 17.98 11.08 -7.90
N ALA A 109 19.01 11.34 -8.70
CA ALA A 109 19.26 10.59 -9.92
C ALA A 109 19.52 9.11 -9.60
N GLY A 110 18.82 8.22 -10.30
CA GLY A 110 19.08 6.78 -10.25
C GLY A 110 20.16 6.36 -11.25
N PHE A 111 20.64 5.14 -11.11
CA PHE A 111 21.53 4.51 -12.09
C PHE A 111 20.94 3.20 -12.61
N SER A 112 21.20 2.89 -13.88
CA SER A 112 20.71 1.67 -14.52
C SER A 112 21.58 0.47 -14.17
N VAL A 113 20.95 -0.69 -14.04
CA VAL A 113 21.62 -1.99 -13.81
C VAL A 113 21.01 -3.06 -14.69
N ASP A 114 21.80 -4.07 -15.04
CA ASP A 114 21.34 -5.20 -15.88
C ASP A 114 20.59 -6.26 -15.07
N ARG A 115 20.91 -6.39 -13.78
CA ARG A 115 20.32 -7.37 -12.85
C ARG A 115 20.40 -6.85 -11.42
N TRP A 116 19.50 -7.33 -10.57
CA TRP A 116 19.52 -7.02 -9.14
C TRP A 116 19.15 -8.27 -8.31
N PRO A 117 19.79 -8.51 -7.15
CA PRO A 117 19.48 -9.67 -6.33
C PRO A 117 18.07 -9.60 -5.73
N LEU A 118 17.38 -10.75 -5.73
CA LEU A 118 16.10 -10.96 -5.07
C LEU A 118 16.29 -11.76 -3.78
N CYS A 119 15.70 -11.28 -2.71
CA CYS A 119 15.59 -11.91 -1.41
C CYS A 119 14.16 -12.41 -1.18
N SER A 120 13.93 -13.16 -0.09
CA SER A 120 12.60 -13.66 0.28
C SER A 120 11.56 -12.55 0.49
N THR A 121 12.01 -11.32 0.77
CA THR A 121 11.17 -10.15 1.06
C THR A 121 11.11 -9.13 -0.09
N GLY A 122 11.85 -9.33 -1.19
CA GLY A 122 11.87 -8.37 -2.31
C GLY A 122 13.26 -8.14 -2.89
N LEU A 123 13.52 -6.95 -3.44
CA LEU A 123 14.83 -6.57 -3.96
C LEU A 123 15.81 -6.33 -2.81
N GLN A 124 17.03 -6.86 -2.92
CA GLN A 124 18.05 -6.69 -1.89
C GLN A 124 18.30 -5.20 -1.61
N HIS A 125 18.34 -4.81 -0.34
CA HIS A 125 18.56 -3.43 0.14
C HIS A 125 17.42 -2.43 -0.14
N ASP A 126 16.29 -2.84 -0.70
CA ASP A 126 15.16 -1.94 -0.89
C ASP A 126 14.61 -1.49 0.47
N ARG A 127 14.71 -0.18 0.74
CA ARG A 127 14.22 0.50 1.96
C ARG A 127 14.83 0.00 3.27
N GLU A 128 15.97 -0.68 3.22
CA GLU A 128 16.68 -1.16 4.43
C GLU A 128 17.48 -0.06 5.15
N TRP A 129 17.75 1.06 4.47
CA TRP A 129 18.64 2.12 4.94
C TRP A 129 17.96 3.49 4.92
N LEU A 130 18.39 4.36 5.83
CA LEU A 130 17.94 5.74 5.95
C LEU A 130 19.14 6.67 6.15
N LEU A 131 18.99 7.93 5.73
CA LEU A 131 20.02 8.94 5.96
C LEU A 131 19.87 9.54 7.36
N ARG A 132 21.00 9.74 8.03
CA ARG A 132 21.08 10.35 9.36
C ARG A 132 21.99 11.56 9.31
N SER A 133 21.57 12.67 9.91
CA SER A 133 22.41 13.87 10.04
C SER A 133 23.55 13.65 11.04
N ALA A 134 24.54 14.55 11.03
CA ALA A 134 25.60 14.55 12.03
C ALA A 134 25.08 14.80 13.46
N SER A 135 23.96 15.52 13.60
CA SER A 135 23.26 15.73 14.88
C SER A 135 22.46 14.50 15.33
N GLY A 136 22.33 13.49 14.48
CA GLY A 136 21.68 12.23 14.78
C GLY A 136 20.21 12.13 14.38
N GLU A 137 19.67 13.17 13.74
CA GLU A 137 18.30 13.20 13.24
C GLU A 137 18.15 12.34 11.99
N ILE A 138 17.02 11.64 11.86
CA ILE A 138 16.69 10.88 10.67
C ILE A 138 16.15 11.85 9.60
N LEU A 139 16.77 11.82 8.43
CA LEU A 139 16.32 12.59 7.28
C LEU A 139 15.18 11.82 6.61
N THR A 140 13.96 12.30 6.81
CA THR A 140 12.79 11.82 6.06
C THR A 140 12.52 12.76 4.89
N GLN A 141 11.89 12.25 3.84
CA GLN A 141 11.44 13.08 2.71
C GLN A 141 10.32 14.06 3.12
N LYS A 142 9.71 13.86 4.29
CA LYS A 142 8.67 14.71 4.85
C LYS A 142 9.32 15.76 5.74
N LYS A 143 9.80 16.84 5.12
CA LYS A 143 9.87 18.16 5.75
C LYS A 143 9.07 19.12 4.90
#